data_AF-A0A8T5QTM1-F1
#
_entry.id   AF-A0A8T5QTM1-F1
#
_cell.length_a   1.000
_cell.length_b   1.000
_cell.length_c   1.000
_cell.angle_alpha   90.00
_cell.angle_beta   90.00
_cell.angle_gamma   90.00
#
_symmetry.space_group_name_H-M   'P 1'
#
loop_
_entity.id
_entity.type
_entity.pdbx_description
1 polymer ?
#
loop_
_entity_poly.entity_id
_entity_poly.type
_entity_poly.pdbx_seq_one_letter_code
_entity_poly.pdbx_strand_id
1 'polypeptide(L)'
;MVKRGPKKIPNIDTKKINIKEKIPRQHLTAGQKAADWVTNYCGSWTFIFLVFVFIAIWMTVNVMMVIYKWDPYPFILLNFILSCMAAVQAPIILMSQNRQAERDRLAAKYDYQVNRRAERENLIMMNDLRAIKRKLNIK
;
A
#
# COMPACT_ATOMS: atom_id res chain seq x y z
N MET A 1 -37.54 40.11 -28.69
CA MET A 1 -37.41 38.64 -28.62
C MET A 1 -35.94 38.26 -28.80
N VAL A 2 -35.24 37.82 -27.74
CA VAL A 2 -33.81 37.44 -27.81
C VAL A 2 -33.70 35.92 -27.88
N LYS A 3 -33.44 35.38 -29.07
CA LYS A 3 -33.16 33.95 -29.28
C LYS A 3 -31.78 33.63 -28.68
N ARG A 4 -31.74 33.20 -27.42
CA ARG A 4 -30.53 32.62 -26.81
C ARG A 4 -30.44 31.16 -27.26
N GLY A 5 -29.59 30.89 -28.24
CA GLY A 5 -29.28 29.53 -28.71
C GLY A 5 -28.69 28.65 -27.59
N PRO A 6 -28.66 27.32 -27.78
CA PRO A 6 -28.22 26.38 -26.77
C PRO A 6 -26.77 26.66 -26.35
N LYS A 7 -26.56 26.83 -25.05
CA LYS A 7 -25.24 27.05 -24.44
C LYS A 7 -24.40 25.80 -24.71
N LYS A 8 -23.31 25.92 -25.46
CA LYS A 8 -22.37 24.81 -25.69
C LYS A 8 -21.92 24.27 -24.33
N ILE A 9 -22.21 23.00 -24.08
CA ILE A 9 -21.73 22.28 -22.90
C ILE A 9 -20.20 22.22 -23.04
N PRO A 10 -19.42 22.73 -22.08
CA PRO A 10 -17.97 22.63 -22.16
C PRO A 10 -17.58 21.16 -22.25
N ASN A 11 -16.77 20.81 -23.24
CA ASN A 11 -16.21 19.48 -23.42
C ASN A 11 -15.47 19.11 -22.12
N ILE A 12 -16.05 18.19 -21.34
CA ILE A 12 -15.38 17.66 -20.17
C ILE A 12 -14.26 16.80 -20.73
N ASP A 13 -13.05 17.36 -20.77
CA ASP A 13 -11.83 16.64 -21.13
C ASP A 13 -11.64 15.47 -20.15
N THR A 14 -12.26 14.34 -20.46
CA THR A 14 -12.09 13.04 -19.77
C THR A 14 -10.64 12.57 -19.82
N LYS A 15 -9.82 13.17 -20.69
CA LYS A 15 -8.39 12.91 -20.85
C LYS A 15 -7.52 13.31 -19.64
N LYS A 16 -8.06 14.02 -18.64
CA LYS A 16 -7.31 14.43 -17.42
C LYS A 16 -7.57 13.57 -16.18
N ILE A 17 -8.35 12.50 -16.28
CA ILE A 17 -8.59 11.57 -15.17
C ILE A 17 -7.56 10.42 -15.21
N ASN A 18 -6.30 10.73 -15.48
CA ASN A 18 -5.21 9.78 -15.27
C ASN A 18 -4.75 9.91 -13.82
N ILE A 19 -5.59 9.45 -12.88
CA ILE A 19 -5.37 9.54 -11.42
C ILE A 19 -4.06 8.85 -11.02
N LYS A 20 -3.56 7.91 -11.84
CA LYS A 20 -2.29 7.20 -11.64
C LYS A 20 -1.03 8.06 -11.84
N GLU A 21 -1.12 9.23 -12.47
CA GLU A 21 0.06 9.93 -12.98
C GLU A 21 0.69 10.91 -11.98
N LYS A 22 0.06 11.15 -10.83
CA LYS A 22 0.50 12.18 -9.86
C LYS A 22 1.04 11.66 -8.53
N ILE A 23 1.29 10.36 -8.39
CA ILE A 23 2.08 9.87 -7.27
C ILE A 23 3.55 10.02 -7.68
N PRO A 24 4.34 10.89 -7.02
CA PRO A 24 5.76 11.00 -7.32
C PRO A 24 6.40 9.62 -7.13
N ARG A 25 6.98 9.07 -8.20
CA ARG A 25 7.75 7.83 -8.11
C ARG A 25 8.95 8.12 -7.22
N GLN A 26 8.86 7.74 -5.96
CA GLN A 26 9.98 7.84 -5.03
C GLN A 26 11.12 7.01 -5.63
N HIS A 27 12.26 7.64 -5.89
CA HIS A 27 13.44 6.96 -6.42
C HIS A 27 13.92 5.96 -5.36
N LEU A 28 13.53 4.69 -5.51
CA LEU A 28 13.88 3.63 -4.59
C LEU A 28 15.41 3.42 -4.63
N THR A 29 16.08 3.67 -3.51
CA THR A 29 17.49 3.30 -3.33
C THR A 29 17.65 1.77 -3.40
N ALA A 30 18.85 1.28 -3.74
CA ALA A 30 19.12 -0.16 -3.86
C ALA A 30 18.73 -0.94 -2.60
N GLY A 31 18.99 -0.38 -1.42
CA GLY A 31 18.57 -0.96 -0.13
C GLY A 31 17.06 -1.05 0.03
N GLN A 32 16.31 -0.06 -0.44
CA GLN A 32 14.84 -0.07 -0.41
C GLN A 32 14.25 -1.10 -1.38
N LYS A 33 14.90 -1.35 -2.52
CA LYS A 33 14.50 -2.43 -3.45
C LYS A 33 14.77 -3.81 -2.86
N ALA A 34 15.91 -3.99 -2.20
CA ALA A 34 16.25 -5.24 -1.52
C ALA A 34 15.28 -5.52 -0.36
N ALA A 35 14.98 -4.51 0.46
CA ALA A 35 14.01 -4.62 1.55
C ALA A 35 12.62 -5.01 1.05
N ASP A 36 12.21 -4.54 -0.13
CA ASP A 36 10.90 -4.87 -0.72
C ASP A 36 10.81 -6.28 -1.24
N TRP A 37 11.89 -6.72 -1.87
CA TRP A 37 12.01 -8.10 -2.30
C TRP A 37 11.98 -9.05 -1.09
N VAL A 38 12.75 -8.74 -0.04
CA VAL A 38 12.75 -9.51 1.21
C VAL A 38 11.38 -9.48 1.89
N THR A 39 10.72 -8.31 1.97
CA THR A 39 9.41 -8.19 2.61
C THR A 39 8.34 -8.99 1.86
N ASN A 40 8.34 -8.94 0.53
CA ASN A 40 7.41 -9.74 -0.28
C ASN A 40 7.67 -11.24 -0.14
N TYR A 41 8.93 -11.66 -0.01
CA TYR A 41 9.28 -13.08 0.15
C TYR A 41 9.00 -13.59 1.57
N CYS A 42 9.39 -12.83 2.61
CA CYS A 42 9.14 -13.15 4.02
C CYS A 42 7.65 -13.06 4.41
N GLY A 43 6.84 -12.30 3.68
CA GLY A 43 5.40 -12.16 3.94
C GLY A 43 4.52 -13.26 3.33
N SER A 44 5.09 -14.21 2.60
CA SER A 44 4.34 -15.29 1.96
C SER A 44 4.04 -16.45 2.91
N TRP A 45 2.84 -17.04 2.79
CA TRP A 45 2.49 -18.29 3.46
C TRP A 45 3.44 -19.44 3.14
N THR A 46 4.03 -19.45 1.95
CA THR A 46 5.02 -20.46 1.54
C THR A 46 6.34 -20.35 2.31
N PHE A 47 6.74 -19.14 2.73
CA PHE A 47 7.96 -18.92 3.50
C PHE A 47 7.84 -19.48 4.92
N ILE A 48 6.68 -19.29 5.54
CA ILE A 48 6.38 -19.85 6.87
C ILE A 48 6.53 -21.38 6.83
N PHE A 49 5.93 -22.03 5.83
CA PHE A 49 6.04 -23.49 5.67
C PHE A 49 7.49 -23.94 5.45
N LEU A 50 8.26 -23.20 4.65
CA LEU A 50 9.68 -23.51 4.41
C LEU A 50 10.51 -23.46 5.71
N VAL A 51 10.29 -22.46 6.57
CA VAL A 51 10.97 -22.36 7.87
C VAL A 51 10.58 -23.53 8.79
N PHE A 52 9.31 -23.92 8.83
CA PHE A 52 8.86 -25.09 9.59
C PHE A 52 9.50 -26.39 9.10
N VAL A 53 9.55 -26.61 7.79
CA VAL A 53 10.19 -27.80 7.19
C VAL A 53 11.69 -27.81 7.50
N PHE A 54 12.36 -26.65 7.39
CA PHE A 54 13.78 -26.53 7.75
C PHE A 54 14.03 -26.91 9.22
N ILE A 55 13.21 -26.41 10.15
CA ILE A 55 13.29 -26.75 11.57
C ILE A 55 13.09 -28.26 11.77
N ALA A 56 12.07 -28.85 11.15
CA ALA A 56 11.78 -30.27 11.26
C ALA A 56 12.92 -31.16 10.72
N ILE A 57 13.51 -30.79 9.58
CA ILE A 57 14.67 -31.48 9.01
C ILE A 57 15.87 -31.34 9.96
N TRP A 58 16.15 -30.13 10.46
CA TRP A 58 17.27 -29.88 11.38
C TRP A 58 17.16 -30.70 12.66
N MET A 59 15.96 -30.75 13.25
CA MET A 59 15.69 -31.60 14.42
C MET A 59 15.90 -33.08 14.08
N THR A 60 15.37 -33.55 12.95
CA THR A 60 15.50 -34.96 12.53
C THR A 60 16.96 -35.35 12.33
N VAL A 61 17.76 -34.52 11.65
CA VAL A 61 19.20 -34.77 11.42
C VAL A 61 19.97 -34.80 12.74
N ASN A 62 19.72 -33.85 13.66
CA ASN A 62 20.41 -33.82 14.95
C ASN A 62 20.02 -34.98 15.87
N VAL A 63 18.77 -35.43 15.83
CA VAL A 63 18.30 -36.61 16.59
C VAL A 63 18.85 -37.91 15.99
N MET A 64 19.05 -38.00 14.68
CA MET A 64 19.63 -39.19 14.04
C MET A 64 21.16 -39.23 14.15
N MET A 65 21.84 -38.08 14.10
CA MET A 65 23.29 -37.94 14.31
C MET A 65 23.68 -37.79 15.79
N VAL A 66 23.14 -38.65 16.66
CA VAL A 66 23.50 -38.70 18.10
C VAL A 66 25.00 -38.97 18.31
N ILE A 67 25.66 -39.61 17.34
CA ILE A 67 27.07 -40.00 17.40
C ILE A 67 28.01 -38.79 17.41
N TYR A 68 27.65 -37.69 16.73
CA TYR A 68 28.51 -36.50 16.62
C TYR A 68 28.11 -35.35 17.56
N LYS A 69 26.98 -35.47 18.29
CA LYS A 69 26.45 -34.47 19.26
C LYS A 69 26.70 -33.02 18.83
N TRP A 70 26.41 -32.70 17.57
CA TRP A 70 26.76 -31.39 17.02
C TRP A 70 25.88 -30.27 17.59
N ASP A 71 24.62 -30.58 17.96
CA ASP A 71 23.71 -29.69 18.68
C ASP A 71 22.83 -30.47 19.68
N PRO A 72 23.29 -30.71 20.94
CA PRO A 72 22.53 -31.40 21.97
C PRO A 72 21.25 -30.64 22.34
N TYR A 73 20.21 -31.37 22.73
CA TYR A 73 18.98 -30.75 23.29
C TYR A 73 19.37 -29.86 24.48
N PRO A 74 19.05 -28.55 24.51
CA PRO A 74 17.96 -27.84 23.84
C PRO A 74 18.35 -26.99 22.59
N PHE A 75 19.04 -27.57 21.61
CA PHE A 75 19.35 -26.99 20.28
C PHE A 75 19.83 -25.52 20.31
N ILE A 76 20.99 -25.27 20.92
CA ILE A 76 21.49 -23.91 21.16
C ILE A 76 21.77 -23.15 19.86
N LEU A 77 22.27 -23.83 18.83
CA LEU A 77 22.58 -23.20 17.55
C LEU A 77 21.32 -22.85 16.77
N LEU A 78 20.32 -23.74 16.76
CA LEU A 78 19.04 -23.47 16.14
C LEU A 78 18.36 -22.26 16.81
N ASN A 79 18.34 -22.22 18.14
CA ASN A 79 17.75 -21.12 18.89
C ASN A 79 18.49 -19.79 18.64
N PHE A 80 19.82 -19.82 18.54
CA PHE A 80 20.63 -18.66 18.23
C PHE A 80 20.29 -18.08 16.85
N ILE A 81 20.22 -18.92 15.82
CA ILE A 81 19.91 -18.49 14.44
C ILE A 81 18.49 -17.89 14.38
N LEU A 82 17.51 -18.54 15.00
CA LEU A 82 16.13 -18.05 15.03
C LEU A 82 16.02 -16.70 15.75
N SER A 83 16.74 -16.52 16.86
CA SER A 83 16.77 -15.26 17.60
C SER A 83 17.39 -14.14 16.76
N CYS A 84 18.49 -14.41 16.05
CA CYS A 84 19.12 -13.45 15.15
C CYS A 84 18.20 -13.09 13.97
N MET A 85 17.52 -14.08 13.38
CA MET A 85 16.54 -13.85 12.32
C MET A 85 15.42 -12.92 12.79
N ALA A 86 14.83 -13.18 13.96
CA ALA A 86 13.77 -12.35 14.53
C ALA A 86 14.25 -10.91 14.80
N ALA A 87 15.48 -10.75 15.33
CA ALA A 87 16.08 -9.45 15.60
C ALA A 87 16.26 -8.61 14.32
N VAL A 88 16.62 -9.24 13.20
CA VAL A 88 16.74 -8.55 11.89
C VAL A 88 15.38 -8.32 11.23
N GLN A 89 14.40 -9.20 11.47
CA GLN A 89 13.05 -9.06 10.92
C GLN A 89 12.32 -7.82 11.45
N ALA A 90 12.40 -7.54 12.75
CA ALA A 90 11.70 -6.42 13.38
C ALA A 90 11.99 -5.04 12.72
N PRO A 91 13.25 -4.61 12.49
CA PRO A 91 13.53 -3.35 11.83
C PRO A 91 13.17 -3.35 10.35
N ILE A 92 13.28 -4.48 9.63
CA ILE A 92 12.86 -4.58 8.23
C ILE A 92 11.35 -4.39 8.13
N ILE A 93 10.58 -5.05 9.00
CA ILE A 93 9.13 -4.89 9.09
C ILE A 93 8.80 -3.43 9.40
N LEU A 94 9.48 -2.82 10.38
CA LEU A 94 9.27 -1.43 10.77
C LEU A 94 9.59 -0.44 9.63
N MET A 95 10.66 -0.67 8.88
CA MET A 95 11.00 0.13 7.69
C MET A 95 9.94 -0.03 6.60
N SER A 96 9.45 -1.25 6.36
CA SER A 96 8.39 -1.48 5.40
C SER A 96 7.11 -0.75 5.81
N GLN A 97 6.74 -0.85 7.10
CA GLN A 97 5.56 -0.20 7.69
C GLN A 97 5.65 1.32 7.61
N ASN A 98 6.78 1.92 8.00
CA ASN A 98 6.98 3.36 7.94
C ASN A 98 6.76 3.90 6.51
N ARG A 99 7.22 3.15 5.51
CA ARG A 99 7.01 3.52 4.11
C ARG A 99 5.56 3.30 3.65
N GLN A 100 4.88 2.24 4.10
CA GLN A 100 3.45 2.08 3.80
C GLN A 100 2.63 3.23 4.37
N ALA A 101 2.88 3.59 5.63
CA ALA A 101 2.21 4.70 6.31
C ALA A 101 2.42 6.05 5.59
N GLU A 102 3.61 6.29 5.03
CA GLU A 102 3.87 7.50 4.25
C GLU A 102 3.07 7.53 2.93
N ARG A 103 2.99 6.40 2.21
CA ARG A 103 2.13 6.28 1.01
C ARG A 103 0.66 6.50 1.36
N ASP A 104 0.19 5.88 2.44
CA ASP A 104 -1.20 5.98 2.89
C ASP A 104 -1.54 7.42 3.29
N ARG A 105 -0.61 8.12 3.96
CA ARG A 105 -0.76 9.55 4.28
C ARG A 105 -0.87 10.42 3.03
N LEU A 106 -0.07 10.14 2.00
CA LEU A 106 -0.12 10.87 0.73
C LEU A 106 -1.43 10.59 -0.03
N ALA A 107 -1.87 9.34 -0.06
CA ALA A 107 -3.15 8.95 -0.65
C ALA A 107 -4.31 9.67 0.05
N ALA A 108 -4.36 9.66 1.39
CA ALA A 108 -5.38 10.36 2.16
C ALA A 108 -5.40 11.88 1.90
N LYS A 109 -4.23 12.52 1.78
CA LYS A 109 -4.14 13.96 1.44
C LYS A 109 -4.68 14.25 0.04
N TYR A 110 -4.46 13.35 -0.92
CA TYR A 110 -4.97 13.49 -2.27
C TYR A 110 -6.49 13.30 -2.30
N ASP A 111 -6.99 12.24 -1.67
CA ASP A 111 -8.42 11.96 -1.57
C ASP A 111 -9.18 13.12 -0.92
N TYR A 112 -8.61 13.72 0.13
CA TYR A 112 -9.16 14.92 0.75
C TYR A 112 -9.29 16.08 -0.24
N GLN A 113 -8.26 16.33 -1.07
CA GLN A 113 -8.29 17.41 -2.06
C GLN A 113 -9.30 17.16 -3.18
N VAL A 114 -9.42 15.90 -3.63
CA VAL A 114 -10.41 15.50 -4.64
C VAL A 114 -11.81 15.67 -4.08
N ASN A 115 -12.06 15.18 -2.87
CA ASN A 115 -13.36 15.29 -2.21
C ASN A 115 -13.77 16.76 -2.03
N ARG A 116 -12.84 17.63 -1.63
CA ARG A 116 -13.07 19.08 -1.53
C ARG A 116 -13.30 19.80 -2.85
N ARG A 117 -12.85 19.24 -3.97
CA ARG A 117 -13.17 19.76 -5.31
C ARG A 117 -14.56 19.30 -5.74
N ALA A 118 -14.86 18.01 -5.54
CA ALA A 118 -16.16 17.44 -5.81
C ALA A 118 -17.28 18.15 -5.02
N GLU A 119 -17.04 18.47 -3.75
CA GLU A 119 -17.98 19.24 -2.93
C GLU A 119 -18.29 20.62 -3.53
N ARG A 120 -17.25 21.35 -3.97
CA ARG A 120 -17.41 22.66 -4.62
C ARG A 120 -18.17 22.56 -5.93
N GLU A 121 -17.86 21.57 -6.76
CA GLU A 121 -18.56 21.33 -8.03
C GLU A 121 -20.03 20.99 -7.78
N ASN A 122 -20.33 20.18 -6.77
CA ASN A 122 -21.70 19.84 -6.38
C ASN A 122 -22.47 21.09 -5.92
N LEU A 123 -21.86 21.95 -5.10
CA LEU A 123 -22.45 23.23 -4.69
C LEU A 123 -22.75 24.15 -5.89
N ILE A 124 -21.86 24.20 -6.88
CA ILE A 124 -22.06 24.98 -8.11
C ILE A 124 -23.25 24.40 -8.89
N MET A 125 -23.30 23.09 -9.10
CA MET A 125 -24.44 22.43 -9.77
C MET A 125 -25.76 22.69 -9.05
N MET A 126 -25.78 22.60 -7.71
CA MET A 126 -26.99 22.91 -6.92
C MET A 126 -27.43 24.36 -7.08
N ASN A 127 -26.49 25.31 -7.13
CA ASN A 127 -26.80 26.71 -7.35
C ASN A 127 -27.37 26.95 -8.76
N ASP A 128 -26.79 26.34 -9.79
CA ASP A 128 -27.27 26.42 -11.16
C ASP A 128 -28.68 25.83 -11.31
N LEU A 129 -28.93 24.65 -10.71
CA LEU A 129 -30.26 24.05 -10.66
C LEU A 129 -31.27 24.96 -9.96
N ARG A 130 -30.90 25.56 -8.82
CA ARG A 130 -31.76 26.54 -8.13
C ARG A 130 -32.03 27.77 -8.98
N ALA A 131 -31.05 28.25 -9.74
CA ALA A 131 -31.22 29.38 -10.65
C ALA A 131 -32.17 29.05 -11.81
N ILE A 132 -32.07 27.85 -12.38
CA ILE A 132 -32.99 27.36 -13.43
C ILE A 132 -34.40 27.21 -12.86
N LYS A 133 -34.56 26.56 -11.69
CA LYS A 133 -35.86 26.41 -11.02
C LYS A 133 -36.52 27.76 -10.75
N ARG A 134 -35.76 28.77 -10.29
CA ARG A 134 -36.28 30.12 -10.06
C ARG A 134 -36.81 30.76 -11.34
N LYS A 135 -36.12 30.59 -12.48
CA LYS A 135 -36.56 31.13 -13.77
C LYS A 135 -37.82 30.43 -14.32
N LEU A 136 -37.96 29.13 -14.05
CA LEU A 136 -39.17 28.38 -14.41
C LEU A 136 -40.36 28.71 -13.51
N ASN A 137 -40.13 29.05 -12.24
CA ASN A 137 -41.15 29.48 -11.28
C ASN A 137 -41.51 30.98 -11.39
N ILE A 138 -40.98 31.67 -12.41
CA ILE A 138 -41.41 33.01 -12.83
C ILE A 138 -42.09 32.84 -14.19
N LYS A 139 -43.28 32.25 -14.14
CA LYS A 139 -44.34 32.29 -15.15
C LYS A 139 -45.62 31.82 -14.48
#